data_AF-A0A7J6A5B7-F1
#
_entry.id   AF-A0A7J6A5B7-F1
#
_cell.length_a   1.000
_cell.length_b   1.000
_cell.length_c   1.000
_cell.angle_alpha   90.00
_cell.angle_beta   90.00
_cell.angle_gamma   90.00
#
_symmetry.space_group_name_H-M   'P 1'
#
loop_
_entity.id
_entity.type
_entity.pdbx_description
1 polymer ?
#
loop_
_entity_poly.entity_id
_entity_poly.type
_entity_poly.pdbx_seq_one_letter_code
_entity_poly.pdbx_strand_id
1 'polypeptide(L)'
;MLRKSKYLLSLSRFKGQYVWRPKSSSPPDRALQYVVGQKIHGFTIREVTQVPDLSLTAVKLCHDVTGAQYLHTARDDSNNLFRYAWM
;
A
#
# COMPACT_ATOMS: atom_id res chain seq x y z
N MET A 1 -58.94 -24.47 -12.93
CA MET A 1 -58.17 -25.68 -12.58
C MET A 1 -57.28 -26.05 -13.78
N LEU A 2 -56.05 -26.51 -13.51
CA LEU A 2 -55.01 -27.01 -14.44
C LEU A 2 -54.29 -25.97 -15.33
N ARG A 3 -52.97 -26.01 -15.58
CA ARG A 3 -51.79 -26.68 -14.99
C ARG A 3 -50.55 -25.99 -15.61
N LYS A 4 -49.46 -25.94 -14.86
CA LYS A 4 -48.15 -25.27 -15.09
C LYS A 4 -47.45 -25.53 -16.45
N SER A 5 -46.66 -24.54 -16.94
CA SER A 5 -45.33 -24.75 -17.58
C SER A 5 -44.57 -23.41 -17.71
N LYS A 6 -43.58 -23.12 -16.86
CA LYS A 6 -42.11 -23.24 -17.06
C LYS A 6 -41.53 -22.40 -18.22
N TYR A 7 -41.02 -21.21 -17.89
CA TYR A 7 -39.87 -20.62 -18.58
C TYR A 7 -38.87 -20.12 -17.53
N LEU A 8 -37.68 -20.73 -17.53
CA LEU A 8 -36.46 -20.22 -16.90
C LEU A 8 -35.94 -19.03 -17.73
N LEU A 9 -35.14 -18.18 -17.08
CA LEU A 9 -34.15 -17.18 -17.57
C LEU A 9 -34.28 -15.95 -16.63
N SER A 10 -33.27 -15.32 -16.05
CA SER A 10 -31.81 -15.46 -16.04
C SER A 10 -31.32 -14.50 -14.93
N LEU A 11 -30.22 -14.84 -14.23
CA LEU A 11 -29.60 -13.96 -13.24
C LEU A 11 -29.14 -12.65 -13.90
N SER A 12 -29.52 -11.51 -13.32
CA SER A 12 -28.75 -10.26 -13.48
C SER A 12 -28.17 -9.86 -12.12
N ARG A 13 -26.96 -10.38 -11.90
CA ARG A 13 -26.05 -9.95 -10.84
C ARG A 13 -25.70 -8.48 -11.13
N PHE A 14 -26.18 -7.55 -10.30
CA PHE A 14 -25.85 -6.14 -10.42
C PHE A 14 -24.33 -5.97 -10.45
N LYS A 15 -23.81 -5.54 -11.60
CA LYS A 15 -22.39 -5.29 -11.85
C LYS A 15 -21.92 -4.10 -11.03
N GLY A 16 -20.70 -4.24 -10.53
CA GLY A 16 -20.06 -3.40 -9.53
C GLY A 16 -20.17 -1.90 -9.78
N GLN A 17 -20.35 -1.19 -8.68
CA GLN A 17 -20.20 0.25 -8.59
C GLN A 17 -18.79 0.62 -9.10
N TYR A 18 -18.72 1.35 -10.20
CA TYR A 18 -17.50 2.02 -10.63
C TYR A 18 -17.22 3.15 -9.63
N VAL A 19 -16.48 2.83 -8.57
CA VAL A 19 -15.92 3.83 -7.66
C VAL A 19 -14.86 4.58 -8.46
N TRP A 20 -15.17 5.80 -8.87
CA TRP A 20 -14.19 6.75 -9.40
C TRP A 20 -13.17 7.07 -8.31
N ARG A 21 -12.15 6.22 -8.17
CA ARG A 21 -10.94 6.57 -7.42
C ARG A 21 -10.05 7.37 -8.36
N PRO A 22 -9.70 8.63 -8.07
CA PRO A 22 -8.60 9.30 -8.75
C PRO A 22 -7.39 8.35 -8.72
N LYS A 23 -6.61 8.27 -9.81
CA LYS A 23 -5.33 7.53 -9.83
C LYS A 23 -4.37 8.22 -8.85
N SER A 24 -4.54 7.97 -7.57
CA SER A 24 -3.55 8.28 -6.56
C SER A 24 -2.38 7.35 -6.81
N SER A 25 -1.16 7.87 -6.88
CA SER A 25 0.07 7.06 -7.00
C SER A 25 0.06 5.94 -5.96
N SER A 26 0.55 4.74 -6.30
CA SER A 26 0.58 3.63 -5.34
C SER A 26 1.50 3.96 -4.16
N PRO A 27 1.36 3.31 -2.99
CA PRO A 27 2.27 3.57 -1.87
C PRO A 27 3.76 3.39 -2.22
N PRO A 28 4.19 2.36 -2.98
CA PRO A 28 5.56 2.29 -3.51
C PRO A 28 5.96 3.51 -4.35
N ASP A 29 5.08 3.96 -5.26
CA ASP A 29 5.38 5.12 -6.14
C ASP A 29 5.56 6.41 -5.35
N ARG A 30 4.84 6.57 -4.23
CA ARG A 30 5.02 7.73 -3.33
C ARG A 30 6.33 7.65 -2.58
N ALA A 31 6.69 6.46 -2.09
CA ALA A 31 7.94 6.26 -1.36
C ALA A 31 9.18 6.51 -2.23
N LEU A 32 9.10 6.30 -3.54
CA LEU A 32 10.16 6.65 -4.48
C LEU A 32 10.44 8.16 -4.59
N GLN A 33 9.48 9.00 -4.21
CA GLN A 33 9.63 10.45 -4.28
C GLN A 33 10.51 11.00 -3.15
N TYR A 34 10.83 10.17 -2.15
CA TYR A 34 11.75 10.55 -1.11
C TYR A 34 13.17 10.72 -1.64
N VAL A 35 13.85 11.73 -1.11
CA VAL A 35 15.23 12.05 -1.49
C VAL A 35 16.17 11.67 -0.34
N VAL A 36 17.29 11.02 -0.65
CA VAL A 36 18.32 10.73 0.35
C VAL A 36 18.83 12.05 0.95
N GLY A 37 18.94 12.10 2.28
CA GLY A 37 19.26 13.32 3.03
C GLY A 37 18.06 14.17 3.40
N GLN A 38 16.86 13.89 2.87
CA GLN A 38 15.63 14.57 3.30
C GLN A 38 15.36 14.31 4.79
N LYS A 39 14.95 15.37 5.49
CA LYS A 39 14.59 15.32 6.91
C LYS A 39 13.07 15.28 7.09
N ILE A 40 12.60 14.37 7.92
CA ILE A 40 11.18 14.18 8.22
C ILE A 40 11.06 13.88 9.72
N HIS A 41 10.41 14.77 10.47
CA HIS A 41 10.10 14.57 11.89
C HIS A 41 11.27 14.06 12.74
N GLY A 42 12.47 14.63 12.55
CA GLY A 42 13.68 14.23 13.29
C GLY A 42 14.42 13.00 12.74
N PHE A 43 13.95 12.42 11.63
CA PHE A 43 14.64 11.37 10.90
C PHE A 43 15.26 11.90 9.62
N THR A 44 16.44 11.39 9.27
CA THR A 44 17.07 11.60 7.96
C THR A 44 16.94 10.34 7.12
N ILE A 45 16.50 10.50 5.87
CA ILE A 45 16.44 9.40 4.88
C ILE A 45 17.86 9.03 4.47
N ARG A 46 18.21 7.75 4.63
CA ARG A 46 19.52 7.20 4.29
C ARG A 46 19.51 6.49 2.95
N GLU A 47 18.42 5.81 2.62
CA GLU A 47 18.32 4.98 1.42
C GLU A 47 16.86 4.85 0.99
N VAL A 48 16.63 4.84 -0.32
CA VAL A 48 15.35 4.54 -0.96
C VAL A 48 15.61 3.49 -2.03
N THR A 49 15.04 2.30 -1.86
CA THR A 49 15.35 1.14 -2.70
C THR A 49 14.07 0.45 -3.13
N GLN A 50 13.87 0.31 -4.44
CA GLN A 50 12.81 -0.53 -4.97
C GLN A 50 13.18 -2.01 -4.82
N VAL A 51 12.19 -2.81 -4.42
CA VAL A 51 12.32 -4.27 -4.36
C VAL A 51 11.17 -4.87 -5.19
N PRO A 52 11.34 -4.98 -6.53
CA PRO A 52 10.28 -5.41 -7.43
C PRO A 52 9.72 -6.81 -7.12
N ASP A 53 10.61 -7.74 -6.75
CA ASP A 53 10.26 -9.12 -6.39
C ASP A 53 9.26 -9.19 -5.22
N LEU A 54 9.26 -8.18 -4.35
CA LEU A 54 8.33 -8.06 -3.22
C LEU A 54 7.22 -7.02 -3.45
N SER A 55 7.22 -6.36 -4.62
CA SER A 55 6.29 -5.30 -5.00
C SER A 55 6.24 -4.15 -3.97
N LEU A 56 7.40 -3.77 -3.41
CA LEU A 56 7.50 -2.72 -2.40
C LEU A 56 8.66 -1.76 -2.66
N THR A 57 8.64 -0.61 -1.99
CA THR A 57 9.79 0.30 -1.87
C THR A 57 10.21 0.37 -0.40
N ALA A 58 11.47 0.07 -0.13
CA ALA A 58 12.07 0.15 1.18
C ALA A 58 12.74 1.52 1.37
N VAL A 59 12.41 2.19 2.47
CA VAL A 59 13.01 3.47 2.86
C VAL A 59 13.69 3.27 4.21
N LYS A 60 15.02 3.45 4.25
CA LYS A 60 15.79 3.42 5.49
C LYS A 60 15.94 4.83 6.03
N LEU A 61 15.61 5.01 7.30
CA LEU A 61 15.75 6.27 8.01
C LEU A 61 16.56 6.09 9.30
N CYS A 62 17.18 7.17 9.75
CA CYS A 62 17.91 7.22 11.00
C CYS A 62 17.46 8.46 11.79
N HIS A 63 17.10 8.28 13.07
CA HIS A 63 16.73 9.39 13.94
C HIS A 63 17.96 10.23 14.29
N ASP A 64 17.90 11.54 14.06
CA ASP A 64 19.05 12.45 14.15
C ASP A 64 19.61 12.55 15.58
N VAL A 65 18.75 12.46 16.60
CA VAL A 65 19.16 12.67 18.01
C VAL A 65 19.54 11.36 18.70
N THR A 66 18.75 10.30 18.50
CA THR A 66 18.94 9.03 19.22
C THR A 66 19.69 7.99 18.42
N GLY A 67 19.88 8.20 17.12
CA GLY A 67 20.47 7.20 16.22
C GLY A 67 19.57 5.99 15.92
N ALA A 68 18.32 5.98 16.41
CA ALA A 68 17.39 4.88 16.18
C ALA A 68 17.20 4.61 14.68
N GLN A 69 17.30 3.34 14.28
CA GLN A 69 17.11 2.92 12.90
C GLN A 69 15.64 2.61 12.61
N TYR A 70 15.17 3.03 11.44
CA TYR A 70 13.80 2.83 11.01
C TYR A 70 13.78 2.29 9.57
N LEU A 71 12.94 1.29 9.34
CA LEU A 71 12.68 0.74 8.01
C LEU A 71 11.20 0.89 7.68
N HIS A 72 10.88 1.67 6.65
CA HIS A 72 9.54 1.76 6.10
C HIS A 72 9.46 0.93 4.82
N THR A 73 8.58 -0.06 4.77
CA THR A 73 8.29 -0.85 3.57
C THR A 73 6.95 -0.41 2.99
N ALA A 74 6.99 0.43 1.96
CA ALA A 74 5.79 0.91 1.28
C ALA A 74 5.31 -0.14 0.26
N ARG A 75 4.11 -0.67 0.46
CA ARG A 75 3.46 -1.66 -0.39
C ARG A 75 1.98 -1.28 -0.53
N ASP A 76 1.35 -1.67 -1.64
CA ASP A 76 -0.11 -1.53 -1.79
C ASP A 76 -0.83 -2.63 -1.00
N ASP A 77 -0.75 -2.55 0.33
CA ASP A 77 -1.35 -3.48 1.28
C ASP A 77 -2.07 -2.69 2.38
N SER A 78 -3.33 -3.02 2.63
CA SER A 78 -4.14 -2.35 3.66
C SER A 78 -3.86 -2.86 5.07
N ASN A 79 -3.25 -4.05 5.20
CA ASN A 79 -2.89 -4.63 6.49
C ASN A 79 -1.53 -4.11 6.96
N ASN A 80 -1.56 -2.92 7.59
CA ASN A 80 -0.36 -2.26 8.06
C ASN A 80 0.20 -2.93 9.32
N LEU A 81 1.52 -3.02 9.41
CA LEU A 81 2.23 -3.62 10.54
C LEU A 81 3.32 -2.68 11.04
N PHE A 82 3.37 -2.50 12.36
CA PHE A 82 4.45 -1.82 13.07
C PHE A 82 5.06 -2.76 14.11
N ARG A 83 6.39 -2.76 14.20
CA ARG A 83 7.19 -3.54 15.15
C ARG A 83 8.41 -2.74 15.56
N TYR A 84 8.91 -3.01 16.76
CA TYR A 84 10.19 -2.51 17.25
C TYR A 84 10.99 -3.70 17.78
N ALA A 85 12.31 -3.57 17.72
CA ALA A 85 13.24 -4.53 18.29
C ALA A 85 14.36 -3.75 19.00
N TRP A 86 14.93 -4.38 20.01
CA TRP A 86 16.13 -3.93 20.69
C TRP A 86 17.21 -5.00 20.47
N MET A 87 18.46 -4.56 20.37
CA MET A 87 19.64 -5.42 20.35
C MET A 87 20.46 -5.17 21.61
#